data_AF-A0A661KAI3-F1
#
_entry.id   AF-A0A661KAI3-F1
#
_cell.length_a   1.000
_cell.length_b   1.000
_cell.length_c   1.000
_cell.angle_alpha   90.00
_cell.angle_beta   90.00
_cell.angle_gamma   90.00
#
_symmetry.space_group_name_H-M   'P 1'
#
loop_
_entity.id
_entity.type
_entity.pdbx_description
1 polymer ?
#
loop_
_entity_poly.entity_id
_entity_poly.type
_entity_poly.pdbx_seq_one_letter_code
_entity_poly.pdbx_strand_id
1 'polypeptide(L)'
;AVEEMGIYMEQLAFHRALGAVWDLVGAANKYLDETSPWNLAKDEGRRKELEGILYNSLEVLRIVAILLFPFLPSTAQRMWEMLGLRGKLGEQRSKKGQMWGGLPEGLQVAKPTPLFPRIE
;
A
#
# COMPACT_ATOMS: atom_id res chain seq x y z
N ALA A 1 -0.35 -7.74 10.12
CA ALA A 1 -1.29 -7.25 9.10
C ALA A 1 -1.96 -8.37 8.29
N VAL A 2 -1.30 -9.01 7.31
CA VAL A 2 -1.94 -10.01 6.42
C VAL A 2 -2.52 -11.19 7.21
N GLU A 3 -1.70 -11.82 8.05
CA GLU A 3 -2.12 -12.98 8.86
C GLU A 3 -3.20 -12.60 9.88
N GLU A 4 -2.99 -11.52 10.64
CA GLU A 4 -3.97 -11.00 11.60
C GLU A 4 -5.32 -10.68 10.96
N MET A 5 -5.30 -10.01 9.79
CA MET A 5 -6.51 -9.71 9.04
C MET A 5 -7.22 -11.00 8.62
N GLY A 6 -6.49 -12.02 8.16
CA GLY A 6 -7.05 -13.35 7.86
C GLY A 6 -7.76 -13.97 9.06
N ILE A 7 -7.11 -14.00 10.22
CA ILE A 7 -7.67 -14.52 11.47
C ILE A 7 -8.94 -13.76 11.88
N TYR A 8 -8.92 -12.42 11.84
CA TYR A 8 -10.09 -11.62 12.21
C TYR A 8 -11.25 -11.75 11.21
N MET A 9 -10.95 -11.94 9.92
CA MET A 9 -11.97 -12.18 8.89
C MET A 9 -12.68 -13.53 9.10
N GLU A 10 -11.95 -14.59 9.48
CA GLU A 10 -12.53 -15.90 9.82
C GLU A 10 -13.46 -15.82 11.05
N GLN A 11 -13.13 -14.94 12.00
CA GLN A 11 -13.94 -14.68 13.20
C GLN A 11 -15.09 -13.68 12.99
N LEU A 12 -15.29 -13.18 11.77
CA LEU A 12 -16.25 -12.11 11.45
C LEU A 12 -16.00 -10.80 12.25
N ALA A 13 -14.78 -10.61 12.76
CA ALA A 13 -14.36 -9.44 13.52
C ALA A 13 -13.86 -8.33 12.56
N PHE A 14 -14.75 -7.85 11.68
CA PHE A 14 -14.41 -6.91 10.59
C PHE A 14 -13.71 -5.62 11.06
N HIS A 15 -14.13 -5.09 12.22
CA HIS A 15 -13.51 -3.90 12.81
C HIS A 15 -12.03 -4.14 13.18
N ARG A 16 -11.68 -5.33 13.67
CA ARG A 16 -10.29 -5.70 13.98
C ARG A 16 -9.48 -5.97 12.72
N ALA A 17 -10.10 -6.64 11.74
CA ALA A 17 -9.49 -6.85 10.42
C ALA A 17 -9.11 -5.51 9.77
N LEU A 18 -10.00 -4.53 9.79
CA LEU A 18 -9.71 -3.18 9.28
C LEU A 18 -8.69 -2.44 10.16
N GLY A 19 -8.73 -2.64 11.48
CA GLY A 19 -7.72 -2.12 12.41
C GLY A 19 -6.30 -2.57 12.04
N ALA A 20 -6.09 -3.86 11.78
CA ALA A 20 -4.80 -4.41 11.37
C ALA A 20 -4.27 -3.80 10.04
N VAL A 21 -5.17 -3.38 9.14
CA VAL A 21 -4.80 -2.66 7.92
C VAL A 21 -4.38 -1.22 8.24
N TRP A 22 -5.07 -0.55 9.16
CA TRP A 22 -4.69 0.78 9.61
C TRP A 22 -3.41 0.82 10.42
N ASP A 23 -3.11 -0.20 11.21
CA ASP A 23 -1.83 -0.33 11.89
C ASP A 23 -0.67 -0.39 10.87
N LEU A 24 -0.86 -1.12 9.77
CA LEU A 24 0.12 -1.18 8.67
C LEU A 24 0.30 0.19 7.99
N VAL A 25 -0.79 0.91 7.74
CA VAL A 25 -0.73 2.27 7.15
C VAL A 25 -0.04 3.25 8.11
N GLY A 26 -0.32 3.15 9.41
CA GLY A 26 0.34 3.94 10.44
C GLY A 26 1.85 3.68 10.48
N ALA A 27 2.26 2.41 10.42
CA ALA A 27 3.67 2.03 10.35
C ALA A 27 4.35 2.57 9.09
N ALA A 28 3.68 2.53 7.94
CA ALA A 28 4.21 3.07 6.68
C ALA A 28 4.37 4.60 6.72
N ASN A 29 3.42 5.31 7.30
CA ASN A 29 3.52 6.76 7.50
C ASN A 29 4.68 7.10 8.42
N LYS A 30 4.80 6.41 9.56
CA LYS A 30 5.92 6.59 10.49
C LYS A 30 7.28 6.35 9.80
N TYR A 31 7.38 5.31 8.98
CA TYR A 31 8.59 5.03 8.19
C TYR A 31 8.94 6.19 7.24
N LEU A 32 7.95 6.77 6.56
CA LEU A 32 8.16 7.93 5.70
C LEU A 32 8.60 9.17 6.49
N ASP A 33 8.04 9.39 7.68
CA ASP A 33 8.42 10.51 8.55
C ASP A 33 9.87 10.38 9.02
N GLU A 34 10.24 9.20 9.54
CA GLU A 34 11.58 8.91 10.05
C GLU A 34 12.65 8.95 8.95
N THR A 35 12.31 8.53 7.73
CA THR A 35 13.24 8.54 6.59
C THR A 35 13.26 9.87 5.84
N SER A 36 12.20 10.68 5.95
CA SER A 36 12.08 12.00 5.31
C SER A 36 12.55 12.02 3.84
N PRO A 37 11.98 11.20 2.94
CA PRO A 37 12.49 11.01 1.58
C PRO A 37 12.48 12.28 0.74
N TRP A 38 11.63 13.26 1.06
CA TRP A 38 11.63 14.58 0.41
C TRP A 38 12.91 15.39 0.67
N ASN A 39 13.61 15.12 1.77
CA ASN A 39 14.93 15.70 2.03
C ASN A 39 16.00 14.93 1.25
N LEU A 40 15.93 13.59 1.23
CA LEU A 40 16.84 12.74 0.46
C LEU A 40 16.76 12.98 -1.05
N ALA A 41 15.59 13.32 -1.56
CA ALA A 41 15.37 13.66 -2.97
C ALA A 41 16.17 14.88 -3.45
N LYS A 42 16.69 15.70 -2.52
CA LYS A 42 17.53 16.87 -2.83
C LYS A 42 19.02 16.52 -2.85
N ASP A 43 19.40 15.31 -2.44
CA ASP A 43 20.79 14.85 -2.35
C ASP A 43 21.04 13.74 -3.39
N GLU A 44 21.75 14.10 -4.46
CA GLU A 44 22.07 13.17 -5.55
C GLU A 44 22.93 11.98 -5.09
N GLY A 45 23.74 12.15 -4.04
CA GLY A 45 24.60 11.10 -3.50
C GLY A 45 23.82 10.00 -2.78
N ARG A 46 22.57 10.26 -2.39
CA ARG A 46 21.71 9.33 -1.63
C ARG A 46 20.58 8.73 -2.45
N ARG A 47 20.68 8.81 -3.79
CA ARG A 47 19.62 8.35 -4.70
C ARG A 47 19.23 6.88 -4.50
N LYS A 48 20.20 5.98 -4.29
CA LYS A 48 19.93 4.55 -4.06
C LYS A 48 19.15 4.30 -2.77
N GLU A 49 19.43 5.08 -1.73
CA GLU A 49 18.69 5.01 -0.46
C GLU A 49 17.25 5.47 -0.65
N LEU A 50 17.06 6.59 -1.34
CA LEU A 50 15.73 7.10 -1.70
C LEU A 50 14.92 6.08 -2.50
N GLU A 51 15.53 5.45 -3.51
CA GLU A 51 14.87 4.40 -4.31
C GLU A 51 14.39 3.23 -3.45
N GLY A 52 15.20 2.77 -2.50
CA GLY A 52 14.81 1.72 -1.56
C GLY A 52 13.65 2.13 -0.65
N ILE A 53 13.67 3.36 -0.12
CA ILE A 53 12.59 3.90 0.72
C ILE A 53 11.29 3.97 -0.08
N LEU A 54 11.33 4.55 -1.28
CA LEU A 54 10.17 4.68 -2.15
C LEU A 54 9.62 3.31 -2.56
N TYR A 55 10.48 2.36 -2.90
CA TYR A 55 10.06 0.99 -3.22
C TYR A 55 9.31 0.36 -2.04
N ASN A 56 9.87 0.43 -0.83
CA ASN A 56 9.23 -0.11 0.37
C ASN A 56 7.86 0.52 0.61
N SER A 57 7.76 1.84 0.48
CA SER A 57 6.49 2.55 0.67
C SER A 57 5.45 2.16 -0.39
N LEU A 58 5.83 2.05 -1.65
CA LEU A 58 4.93 1.63 -2.73
C LEU A 58 4.50 0.18 -2.58
N GLU A 59 5.40 -0.70 -2.14
CA GLU A 59 5.09 -2.11 -1.90
C GLU A 59 4.12 -2.29 -0.73
N VAL A 60 4.25 -1.50 0.33
CA VAL A 60 3.25 -1.47 1.40
C VAL A 60 1.89 -1.02 0.87
N LEU A 61 1.84 0.04 0.05
CA LEU A 61 0.59 0.50 -0.56
C LEU A 61 -0.06 -0.58 -1.44
N ARG A 62 0.74 -1.36 -2.18
CA ARG A 62 0.25 -2.48 -2.98
C ARG A 62 -0.44 -3.54 -2.11
N ILE A 63 0.17 -3.90 -0.97
CA ILE A 63 -0.41 -4.84 -0.01
C ILE A 63 -1.67 -4.25 0.64
N VAL A 64 -1.64 -2.98 1.04
CA VAL A 64 -2.79 -2.27 1.62
C VAL A 64 -3.98 -2.28 0.64
N ALA A 65 -3.76 -2.05 -0.65
CA ALA A 65 -4.82 -2.14 -1.66
C ALA A 65 -5.49 -3.54 -1.63
N ILE A 66 -4.69 -4.62 -1.64
CA ILE A 66 -5.20 -5.99 -1.60
C ILE A 66 -6.02 -6.25 -0.32
N LEU A 67 -5.54 -5.79 0.83
CA LEU A 67 -6.21 -5.99 2.12
C LEU A 67 -7.46 -5.12 2.28
N LEU A 68 -7.50 -3.93 1.68
CA LEU A 68 -8.67 -3.04 1.70
C LEU A 68 -9.78 -3.48 0.75
N PHE A 69 -9.47 -4.26 -0.30
CA PHE A 69 -10.43 -4.64 -1.33
C PHE A 69 -11.77 -5.21 -0.81
N PRO A 70 -11.82 -6.06 0.25
CA PRO A 70 -13.09 -6.58 0.78
C PRO A 70 -13.98 -5.51 1.41
N PHE A 71 -13.42 -4.37 1.82
CA PHE A 71 -14.13 -3.29 2.50
C PHE A 71 -14.42 -2.11 1.56
N LEU A 72 -13.45 -1.76 0.70
CA LEU A 72 -13.48 -0.60 -0.18
C LEU A 72 -13.01 -0.99 -1.60
N PRO A 73 -13.74 -1.85 -2.33
CA PRO A 73 -13.28 -2.42 -3.59
C PRO A 73 -12.92 -1.36 -4.64
N SER A 74 -13.77 -0.33 -4.79
CA SER A 74 -13.54 0.76 -5.75
C SER A 74 -12.32 1.60 -5.40
N THR A 75 -12.14 1.93 -4.11
CA THR A 75 -10.99 2.72 -3.65
C THR A 75 -9.69 1.93 -3.75
N ALA A 76 -9.73 0.65 -3.38
CA ALA A 76 -8.61 -0.26 -3.50
C ALA A 76 -8.17 -0.44 -4.96
N GLN A 77 -9.12 -0.58 -5.89
CA GLN A 77 -8.84 -0.65 -7.32
C GLN A 77 -8.22 0.67 -7.84
N ARG A 78 -8.73 1.83 -7.42
CA ARG A 78 -8.13 3.13 -7.77
C ARG A 78 -6.70 3.27 -7.25
N MET A 79 -6.42 2.79 -6.03
CA MET A 79 -5.06 2.76 -5.48
C MET A 79 -4.15 1.86 -6.33
N TRP A 80 -4.63 0.66 -6.71
CA TRP A 80 -3.91 -0.28 -7.57
C TRP A 80 -3.51 0.34 -8.92
N GLU A 81 -4.45 1.03 -9.56
CA GLU A 81 -4.23 1.74 -10.82
C GLU A 81 -3.25 2.92 -10.66
N MET A 82 -3.32 3.65 -9.55
CA MET A 82 -2.38 4.74 -9.27
C MET A 82 -0.95 4.26 -9.04
N LEU A 83 -0.77 3.05 -8.51
CA LEU A 83 0.54 2.40 -8.44
C LEU A 83 1.09 2.01 -9.82
N GLY A 84 0.31 2.17 -10.90
CA GLY A 84 0.68 1.77 -12.26
C GLY A 84 0.40 0.31 -12.56
N LEU A 85 -0.22 -0.42 -11.62
CA LEU A 85 -0.52 -1.84 -11.77
C LEU A 85 -1.77 -2.01 -12.64
N ARG A 86 -1.73 -3.02 -13.51
CA ARG A 86 -2.81 -3.33 -14.45
C ARG A 86 -3.67 -4.49 -13.93
N GLY A 87 -4.84 -4.64 -14.54
CA GLY A 87 -5.77 -5.73 -14.24
C GLY A 87 -6.70 -5.46 -13.06
N LYS A 88 -7.52 -6.46 -12.75
CA LYS A 88 -8.49 -6.39 -11.65
C LYS A 88 -7.83 -6.83 -10.35
N LEU A 89 -7.81 -5.93 -9.35
CA LEU A 89 -7.26 -6.20 -8.03
C LEU A 89 -7.93 -7.41 -7.35
N GLY A 90 -9.23 -7.63 -7.58
CA GLY A 90 -9.96 -8.78 -7.03
C GLY A 90 -9.33 -10.14 -7.37
N GLU A 91 -8.63 -10.25 -8.50
CA GLU A 91 -7.94 -11.46 -8.95
C GLU A 91 -6.56 -11.64 -8.27
N GLN A 92 -6.04 -10.59 -7.64
CA GLN A 92 -4.71 -10.57 -7.03
C GLN A 92 -4.73 -10.89 -5.52
N ARG A 93 -5.88 -11.31 -4.98
CA ARG A 93 -6.06 -11.56 -3.54
C ARG A 93 -5.50 -12.89 -3.05
N SER A 94 -4.88 -13.68 -3.91
CA SER A 94 -4.24 -14.95 -3.54
C SER A 94 -3.08 -14.73 -2.55
N LYS A 95 -2.66 -15.80 -1.85
CA LYS A 95 -1.47 -15.75 -0.98
C LYS A 95 -0.25 -15.19 -1.72
N LYS A 96 -0.05 -15.57 -2.98
CA LYS A 96 1.03 -15.06 -3.83
C LYS A 96 0.95 -13.55 -4.02
N GLY A 97 -0.25 -13.01 -4.27
CA GLY A 97 -0.43 -11.57 -4.41
C GLY A 97 -0.18 -10.80 -3.11
N GLN A 98 -0.34 -11.44 -1.95
CA GLN A 98 -0.08 -10.82 -0.64
C GLN A 98 1.39 -10.90 -0.21
N MET A 99 2.24 -11.63 -0.94
CA MET A 99 3.68 -11.71 -0.63
C MET A 99 4.38 -10.40 -0.97
N TRP A 100 5.43 -10.09 -0.20
CA TRP A 100 6.33 -8.97 -0.47
C TRP A 100 7.12 -9.18 -1.77
N GLY A 101 7.46 -8.09 -2.44
CA GLY A 101 8.20 -8.09 -3.70
C GLY A 101 7.32 -8.23 -4.94
N GLY A 102 6.04 -7.85 -4.83
CA GLY A 102 5.09 -7.95 -5.94
C GLY A 102 5.12 -6.77 -6.92
N LEU A 103 5.81 -5.67 -6.57
CA LEU A 103 5.95 -4.50 -7.43
C LEU A 103 7.09 -4.68 -8.45
N PRO A 104 6.82 -4.62 -9.76
CA PRO A 104 7.86 -4.69 -10.78
C PRO A 104 8.81 -3.48 -10.73
N GLU A 105 10.10 -3.72 -10.95
CA GLU A 105 11.08 -2.64 -11.15
C GLU A 105 10.79 -1.85 -12.43
N GLY A 106 11.10 -0.56 -12.43
CA GLY A 106 10.88 0.34 -13.57
C GLY A 106 9.40 0.68 -13.84
N LEU A 107 8.47 0.24 -12.98
CA LEU A 107 7.06 0.59 -13.08
C LEU A 107 6.88 2.10 -12.91
N GLN A 108 6.14 2.71 -13.84
CA GLN A 108 5.74 4.11 -13.72
C GLN A 108 4.43 4.21 -12.95
N VAL A 109 4.46 4.89 -11.82
CA VAL A 109 3.26 5.27 -11.07
C VAL A 109 2.43 6.27 -11.88
N ALA A 110 1.11 6.18 -11.79
CA ALA A 110 0.23 7.17 -12.41
C ALA A 110 0.19 8.44 -11.56
N LYS A 111 -0.34 9.53 -12.15
CA LYS A 111 -0.52 10.79 -11.42
C LYS A 111 -1.44 10.56 -10.21
N PRO A 112 -0.99 10.84 -8.97
CA PRO A 112 -1.80 10.59 -7.79
C PRO A 112 -2.99 11.54 -7.75
N THR A 113 -4.14 11.00 -7.38
CA THR A 113 -5.35 11.76 -7.03
C THR A 113 -5.75 11.41 -5.60
N PRO A 114 -6.28 12.36 -4.81
CA PRO A 114 -6.78 12.04 -3.48
C PRO A 114 -7.78 10.88 -3.53
N LEU A 115 -7.51 9.82 -2.75
CA LEU A 115 -8.40 8.66 -2.67
C LEU A 115 -9.71 9.01 -1.97
N PHE A 116 -9.63 9.82 -0.91
CA PHE A 116 -10.75 10.26 -0.11
C PHE A 116 -10.88 11.77 -0.20
N PRO A 117 -12.02 12.31 -0.67
CA PRO A 117 -12.29 13.74 -0.62
C PRO A 117 -12.48 14.18 0.84
N ARG A 118 -12.24 15.46 1.12
CA ARG A 118 -12.60 16.04 2.43
C ARG A 118 -14.12 16.11 2.53
N ILE A 119 -14.64 15.83 3.70
CA ILE A 119 -16.06 16.03 4.03
C ILE A 119 -16.18 17.50 4.45
N GLU A 120 -17.14 18.21 3.85
CA GLU A 120 -17.59 19.55 4.28
C GLU A 120 -18.73 19.45 5.30
#